data_AF-A0A2J8MSL4-F1
#
_entry.id   AF-A0A2J8MSL4-F1
#
_cell.length_a   1.000
_cell.length_b   1.000
_cell.length_c   1.000
_cell.angle_alpha   90.00
_cell.angle_beta   90.00
_cell.angle_gamma   90.00
#
_symmetry.space_group_name_H-M   'P 1'
#
loop_
_entity.id
_entity.type
_entity.pdbx_description
1 polymer ?
#
loop_
_entity_poly.entity_id
_entity_poly.type
_entity_poly.pdbx_seq_one_letter_code
_entity_poly.pdbx_strand_id
1 'polypeptide(L)' 'ENTIASLRNAASHGAAFVEFDVHLSKDFVPVVYHDLTCCLTMKKLSSALQLSPSCIFLPEI' A
#
# COMPACT_ATOMS: atom_id res chain seq x y z
N GLU A 1 6.87 0.01 -5.50
CA GLU A 1 7.21 -1.36 -5.02
C GLU A 1 6.01 -1.99 -4.30
N ASN A 2 6.20 -3.16 -3.66
CA ASN A 2 5.25 -3.73 -2.70
C ASN A 2 3.81 -3.93 -3.24
N THR A 3 3.69 -4.25 -4.53
CA THR A 3 2.42 -4.63 -5.17
C THR A 3 2.37 -6.13 -5.46
N ILE A 4 1.18 -6.72 -5.49
CA ILE A 4 1.01 -8.13 -5.89
C ILE A 4 1.60 -8.39 -7.29
N ALA A 5 1.45 -7.44 -8.21
CA ALA A 5 1.97 -7.55 -9.57
C ALA A 5 3.51 -7.60 -9.59
N SER A 6 4.18 -6.73 -8.85
CA SER A 6 5.66 -6.72 -8.78
C SER A 6 6.20 -7.99 -8.13
N LEU A 7 5.54 -8.51 -7.10
CA LEU A 7 5.94 -9.76 -6.42
C LEU A 7 5.79 -10.97 -7.34
N ARG A 8 4.66 -11.06 -8.07
CA ARG A 8 4.46 -12.10 -9.09
C ARG A 8 5.51 -12.03 -10.18
N ASN A 9 5.87 -10.83 -10.60
CA ASN A 9 6.91 -10.63 -11.59
C ASN A 9 8.28 -11.11 -11.08
N ALA A 10 8.65 -10.82 -9.83
CA ALA A 10 9.89 -11.33 -9.25
C ALA A 10 9.93 -12.86 -9.21
N ALA A 11 8.82 -13.49 -8.79
CA ALA A 11 8.71 -14.95 -8.78
C ALA A 11 8.82 -15.56 -10.18
N SER A 12 8.19 -14.96 -11.20
CA SER A 12 8.27 -15.46 -12.58
C SER A 12 9.67 -15.33 -13.19
N HIS A 13 10.49 -14.42 -12.65
CA HIS A 13 11.89 -14.24 -13.05
C HIS A 13 12.88 -15.06 -12.22
N GLY A 14 12.40 -15.98 -11.36
CA GLY A 14 13.24 -16.91 -10.63
C GLY A 14 13.90 -16.34 -9.38
N ALA A 15 13.36 -15.25 -8.82
CA ALA A 15 13.83 -14.74 -7.54
C ALA A 15 13.61 -15.78 -6.42
N ALA A 16 14.68 -16.14 -5.70
CA ALA A 16 14.60 -17.06 -4.56
C ALA A 16 13.92 -16.43 -3.34
N PHE A 17 14.05 -15.12 -3.19
CA PHE A 17 13.44 -14.32 -2.12
C PHE A 17 13.02 -12.96 -2.67
N VAL A 18 12.06 -12.34 -1.98
CA VAL A 18 11.63 -10.96 -2.21
C VAL A 18 11.70 -10.21 -0.88
N GLU A 19 12.04 -8.93 -0.95
CA GLU A 19 12.12 -8.03 0.20
C GLU A 19 10.76 -7.36 0.43
N PHE A 20 10.46 -7.06 1.70
CA PHE A 20 9.20 -6.47 2.13
C PHE A 20 9.44 -5.45 3.23
N ASP A 21 9.07 -4.19 2.97
CA ASP A 21 8.87 -3.20 4.00
C ASP A 21 7.51 -3.44 4.68
N VAL A 22 7.51 -3.66 5.99
CA VAL A 22 6.30 -3.98 6.75
C VAL A 22 6.08 -2.98 7.87
N HIS A 23 4.90 -2.35 7.89
CA HIS A 23 4.41 -1.51 8.96
C HIS A 23 3.28 -2.19 9.72
N LEU A 24 3.07 -1.81 10.98
CA LEU A 24 1.97 -2.31 11.80
C LEU A 24 0.87 -1.25 11.89
N SER A 25 -0.35 -1.61 11.51
CA SER A 25 -1.51 -0.73 11.64
C SER A 25 -2.02 -0.67 13.09
N LYS A 26 -2.91 0.30 13.36
CA LYS A 26 -3.53 0.51 14.68
C LYS A 26 -4.37 -0.68 15.18
N ASP A 27 -4.93 -1.47 14.26
CA ASP A 27 -5.64 -2.71 14.52
C ASP A 27 -4.72 -3.94 14.55
N PHE A 28 -3.39 -3.72 14.65
CA PHE A 28 -2.35 -4.74 14.72
C PHE A 28 -2.29 -5.66 13.49
N VAL A 29 -2.66 -5.13 12.31
CA VAL A 29 -2.56 -5.83 11.03
C VAL A 29 -1.27 -5.40 10.33
N PRO A 30 -0.39 -6.34 9.91
CA PRO A 30 0.81 -5.99 9.16
C PRO A 30 0.43 -5.52 7.74
N VAL A 31 0.98 -4.39 7.34
CA VAL A 31 0.79 -3.78 6.02
C VAL A 31 2.12 -3.72 5.31
N VAL A 32 2.20 -4.29 4.11
CA VAL A 32 3.41 -4.22 3.28
C VAL A 32 3.41 -2.89 2.53
N TYR A 33 4.26 -1.95 2.94
CA TYR A 33 4.33 -0.62 2.37
C TYR A 33 5.61 0.11 2.79
N HIS A 34 6.20 0.86 1.86
CA HIS A 34 7.53 1.45 2.03
C HIS A 34 7.51 2.89 2.58
N ASP A 35 6.54 3.74 2.22
CA ASP A 35 6.52 5.16 2.65
C ASP A 35 5.11 5.72 2.87
N LEU A 36 4.78 6.01 4.14
CA LEU A 36 3.50 6.60 4.56
C LEU A 36 3.24 8.02 4.02
N THR A 37 4.26 8.70 3.49
CA THR A 37 4.12 10.01 2.83
C THR A 37 3.70 9.93 1.36
N CYS A 38 3.67 8.72 0.77
CA CYS A 38 3.19 8.55 -0.59
C CYS A 38 1.65 8.56 -0.61
N CYS A 39 1.07 9.41 -1.48
CA CYS A 39 -0.36 9.62 -1.62
C CYS A 39 -1.13 8.31 -1.91
N LEU A 40 -1.53 7.59 -0.87
CA LEU A 40 -2.37 6.40 -0.98
C LEU A 40 -3.74 6.80 -1.51
N THR A 41 -3.97 6.64 -2.81
CA THR A 41 -5.32 6.74 -3.39
C THR A 41 -6.03 5.42 -3.14
N MET A 42 -6.50 5.19 -1.91
CA MET A 42 -7.40 4.09 -1.62
C MET A 42 -8.82 4.49 -2.02
N LYS A 43 -9.34 3.88 -3.09
CA LYS A 43 -10.75 4.05 -3.47
C LYS A 43 -11.61 3.30 -2.45
N LYS A 44 -12.15 4.01 -1.46
CA LYS A 44 -13.14 3.46 -0.53
C LYS A 44 -14.34 2.97 -1.36
N LEU A 45 -14.68 1.68 -1.27
CA LEU A 45 -15.91 1.17 -1.86
C LEU A 45 -17.10 1.55 -0.96
N SER A 46 -17.43 2.84 -0.93
CA SER A 46 -18.66 3.35 -0.33
C SER A 46 -19.33 4.29 -1.32
N SER A 47 -20.60 4.01 -1.59
CA SER A 47 -21.50 4.87 -2.36
C SER A 47 -21.35 6.34 -1.96
N ALA A 48 -21.04 7.17 -2.95
CA ALA A 48 -21.00 8.63 -2.92
C ALA A 48 -20.01 9.29 -1.94
N LEU A 49 -18.88 9.77 -2.46
CA LEU A 49 -18.35 11.11 -2.21
C LEU A 49 -17.13 11.36 -3.11
N GLN A 50 -17.22 12.40 -3.93
CA GLN A 50 -16.10 12.96 -4.70
C GLN A 50 -15.01 13.44 -3.73
N LEU A 51 -13.75 13.09 -4.00
CA LEU A 51 -12.60 13.69 -3.34
C LEU A 51 -11.63 14.23 -4.41
N SER A 52 -11.24 15.49 -4.23
CA SER A 52 -10.42 16.32 -5.12
C SER A 52 -8.93 15.93 -5.06
N PRO A 53 -8.09 16.39 -6.02
CA PRO A 53 -6.89 15.67 -6.47
C PRO A 53 -5.60 15.90 -5.68
N SER A 54 -5.64 16.43 -4.47
CA SER A 54 -4.42 16.79 -3.75
C SER A 54 -4.46 16.31 -2.31
N CYS A 55 -3.88 15.13 -2.10
CA CYS A 55 -3.37 14.62 -0.83
C CYS A 55 -4.43 14.36 0.25
N ILE A 56 -4.86 13.09 0.36
CA ILE A 56 -5.49 12.59 1.59
C ILE A 56 -4.37 12.54 2.63
N PHE A 57 -4.31 13.56 3.50
CA PHE A 57 -3.49 13.55 4.70
C PHE A 57 -3.94 12.34 5.55
N LEU A 58 -3.06 11.37 5.78
CA LEU A 58 -3.32 10.29 6.73
C LEU A 58 -3.19 10.89 8.13
N PRO A 59 -4.28 11.13 8.88
CA PRO A 59 -4.14 11.49 10.28
C PRO A 59 -3.80 10.19 11.01
N GLU A 60 -2.53 10.10 11.43
CA GLU A 60 -2.03 9.18 12.46
C GLU A 60 -2.27 7.68 12.18
N ILE A 61 -1.31 7.10 11.47
CA ILE A 61 -0.78 5.81 11.93
C ILE A 61 -0.10 6.04 13.28
#